data_AF-A0A221SVB8-F1
#
_entry.id   AF-A0A221SVB8-F1
#
_cell.length_a   1.000
_cell.length_b   1.000
_cell.length_c   1.000
_cell.angle_alpha   90.00
_cell.angle_beta   90.00
_cell.angle_gamma   90.00
#
_symmetry.space_group_name_H-M   'P 1'
#
loop_
_entity.id
_entity.type
_entity.pdbx_description
1 polymer ?
#
loop_
_entity_poly.entity_id
_entity_poly.type
_entity_poly.pdbx_seq_one_letter_code
_entity_poly.pdbx_strand_id
1 'polypeptide(L)'
;MTCPALDLHTVPAAPTLPALRLQAPHAQAAQAVYVMEITTPDGQPAAPTLPGWTLRVWPVARLGDATLEAAGPGSPDSLRLALTASGYGVLGPIRARSA
;
A
#
# COMPACT_ATOMS: atom_id res chain seq x y z
N MET A 1 35.10 6.70 -56.12
CA MET A 1 34.95 6.31 -54.70
C MET A 1 33.93 7.25 -54.10
N THR A 2 32.66 6.84 -54.04
CA THR A 2 31.53 7.65 -53.56
C THR A 2 31.02 7.04 -52.26
N CYS A 3 31.08 7.81 -51.18
CA CYS A 3 30.52 7.43 -49.88
C CYS A 3 28.98 7.47 -49.95
N PRO A 4 28.27 6.43 -49.49
CA PRO A 4 26.81 6.53 -49.36
C PRO A 4 26.47 7.44 -48.17
N ALA A 5 25.50 8.33 -48.37
CA ALA A 5 24.85 9.06 -47.30
C ALA A 5 24.02 8.08 -46.47
N LEU A 6 24.30 7.99 -45.17
CA LEU A 6 23.51 7.21 -44.23
C LEU A 6 22.21 7.97 -43.95
N ASP A 7 21.10 7.33 -44.29
CA ASP A 7 19.74 7.77 -44.00
C ASP A 7 19.56 8.06 -42.50
N LEU A 8 18.95 9.21 -42.22
CA LEU A 8 18.50 9.59 -40.88
C LEU A 8 17.38 8.66 -40.46
N HIS A 9 17.69 7.69 -39.60
CA HIS A 9 16.69 6.87 -38.93
C HIS A 9 15.73 7.76 -38.13
N THR A 10 14.47 7.82 -38.56
CA THR A 10 13.35 8.39 -37.79
C THR A 10 13.29 7.74 -36.42
N VAL A 11 13.50 8.53 -35.37
CA VAL A 11 13.36 8.08 -33.99
C VAL A 11 11.86 7.86 -33.71
N PRO A 12 11.41 6.64 -33.36
CA PRO A 12 10.02 6.41 -32.99
C PRO A 12 9.69 7.19 -31.72
N ALA A 13 8.53 7.85 -31.71
CA ALA A 13 8.05 8.63 -30.58
C ALA A 13 8.00 7.76 -29.32
N ALA A 14 8.69 8.19 -28.26
CA ALA A 14 8.71 7.49 -26.98
C ALA A 14 7.29 7.43 -26.39
N PRO A 15 6.84 6.27 -25.85
CA PRO A 15 5.56 6.19 -25.18
C PRO A 15 5.58 7.05 -23.90
N THR A 16 4.62 7.95 -23.77
CA THR A 16 4.45 8.77 -22.58
C THR A 16 4.10 7.89 -21.38
N LEU A 17 5.04 7.70 -20.46
CA LEU A 17 4.79 7.02 -19.19
C LEU A 17 3.88 7.90 -18.32
N PRO A 18 2.85 7.34 -17.66
CA PRO A 18 2.02 8.10 -16.73
C PRO A 18 2.91 8.60 -15.58
N ALA A 19 2.86 9.89 -15.31
CA ALA A 19 3.57 10.49 -14.19
C ALA A 19 3.05 9.89 -12.88
N LEU A 20 3.85 9.04 -12.24
CA LEU A 20 3.57 8.53 -10.90
C LEU A 20 3.61 9.73 -9.96
N ARG A 21 2.45 10.18 -9.49
CA ARG A 21 2.39 11.20 -8.45
C ARG A 21 2.82 10.57 -7.13
N LEU A 22 4.04 10.85 -6.71
CA LEU A 22 4.47 10.64 -5.33
C LEU A 22 3.58 11.51 -4.44
N GLN A 23 2.57 10.92 -3.83
CA GLN A 23 1.80 11.58 -2.78
C GLN A 23 2.76 11.86 -1.62
N ALA A 24 2.97 13.14 -1.32
CA ALA A 24 3.68 13.55 -0.12
C ALA A 24 3.02 12.88 1.11
N PRO A 25 3.81 12.47 2.13
CA PRO A 25 3.22 12.02 3.38
C PRO A 25 2.37 13.16 3.92
N HIS A 26 1.05 12.96 4.01
CA HIS A 26 0.20 13.91 4.69
C HIS A 26 0.71 13.99 6.13
N ALA A 27 1.21 15.16 6.52
CA ALA A 27 1.56 15.46 7.90
C ALA A 27 0.26 15.51 8.72
N GLN A 28 -0.29 14.35 9.02
CA GLN A 28 -1.38 14.18 9.96
C GLN A 28 -0.78 14.25 11.36
N ALA A 29 -1.42 15.03 12.24
CA ALA A 29 -1.15 15.04 13.69
C ALA A 29 -0.89 13.61 14.18
N ALA A 30 0.07 13.42 15.09
CA ALA A 30 0.56 12.12 15.55
C ALA A 30 -0.59 11.15 15.89
N GLN A 31 -1.04 10.41 14.89
CA GLN A 31 -2.07 9.38 15.02
C GLN A 31 -1.35 8.10 15.42
N ALA A 32 -2.01 7.29 16.25
CA ALA A 32 -1.48 5.99 16.58
C ALA A 32 -1.35 5.17 15.29
N VAL A 33 -0.13 4.64 15.06
CA VAL A 33 0.15 3.75 13.94
C VAL A 33 0.21 2.32 14.48
N TYR A 34 -0.52 1.42 13.86
CA TYR A 34 -0.55 0.01 14.24
C TYR A 34 -0.08 -0.85 13.07
N VAL A 35 0.71 -1.88 13.37
CA VAL A 35 1.20 -2.86 12.39
C VAL A 35 0.75 -4.26 12.81
N MET A 36 0.20 -5.03 11.88
CA MET A 36 -0.28 -6.39 12.11
C MET A 36 -0.20 -7.24 10.84
N GLU A 37 -0.17 -8.57 11.01
CA GLU A 37 -0.41 -9.48 9.89
C GLU A 37 -1.90 -9.75 9.75
N ILE A 38 -2.37 -9.87 8.52
CA ILE A 38 -3.78 -10.07 8.19
C ILE A 38 -3.98 -11.23 7.21
N THR A 39 -5.16 -11.83 7.25
CA THR A 39 -5.70 -12.62 6.14
C THR A 39 -6.74 -11.80 5.39
N THR A 40 -6.80 -11.95 4.08
CA THR A 40 -7.76 -11.23 3.24
C THR A 40 -8.90 -12.16 2.80
N PRO A 41 -10.11 -11.62 2.53
CA PRO A 41 -11.27 -12.45 2.19
C PRO A 41 -11.08 -13.31 0.94
N ASP A 42 -10.26 -12.84 0.00
CA ASP A 42 -9.99 -13.43 -1.31
C ASP A 42 -8.56 -13.98 -1.45
N GLY A 43 -7.77 -13.94 -0.37
CA GLY A 43 -6.36 -14.30 -0.37
C GLY A 43 -5.45 -13.35 -1.17
N GLN A 44 -5.98 -12.24 -1.68
CA GLN A 44 -5.19 -11.22 -2.36
C GLN A 44 -4.80 -10.09 -1.40
N PRO A 45 -3.55 -9.63 -1.39
CA PRO A 45 -3.08 -8.58 -0.49
C PRO A 45 -3.68 -7.22 -0.88
N ALA A 46 -4.86 -6.93 -0.33
CA ALA A 46 -5.60 -5.68 -0.50
C ALA A 46 -5.92 -5.04 0.85
N ALA A 47 -6.12 -3.72 0.87
CA ALA A 47 -6.54 -2.99 2.05
C ALA A 47 -8.07 -2.75 2.00
N PRO A 48 -8.82 -2.95 3.10
CA PRO A 48 -10.20 -2.49 3.16
C PRO A 48 -10.27 -0.96 3.24
N THR A 49 -11.43 -0.39 2.95
CA THR A 49 -11.68 1.03 3.25
C THR A 49 -12.32 1.13 4.63
N LEU A 50 -11.60 1.68 5.60
CA LEU A 50 -12.09 1.90 6.96
C LEU A 50 -12.25 3.41 7.23
N PRO A 51 -13.43 3.89 7.65
CA PRO A 51 -13.66 5.32 7.91
C PRO A 51 -12.68 5.90 8.94
N GLY A 52 -12.01 7.00 8.58
CA GLY A 52 -11.06 7.68 9.47
C GLY A 52 -9.71 6.97 9.63
N TRP A 53 -9.46 5.89 8.90
CA TRP A 53 -8.19 5.17 8.90
C TRP A 53 -7.47 5.34 7.57
N THR A 54 -6.15 5.50 7.64
CA THR A 54 -5.26 5.36 6.50
C THR A 54 -4.59 4.00 6.58
N LEU A 55 -4.81 3.16 5.57
CA LEU A 55 -4.31 1.79 5.53
C LEU A 55 -3.26 1.60 4.43
N ARG A 56 -2.22 0.83 4.74
CA ARG A 56 -1.18 0.41 3.79
C ARG A 56 -0.95 -1.08 3.94
N VAL A 57 -0.85 -1.77 2.81
CA VAL A 57 -0.69 -3.23 2.76
C VAL A 57 0.57 -3.58 1.99
N TRP A 58 1.33 -4.54 2.51
CA TRP A 58 2.48 -5.15 1.84
C TRP A 58 2.27 -6.65 1.72
N PRO A 59 2.53 -7.25 0.53
CA PRO A 59 2.39 -8.68 0.27
C PRO A 59 3.55 -9.50 0.88
N VAL A 60 3.89 -9.21 2.14
CA VAL A 60 4.97 -9.84 2.89
C VAL A 60 4.46 -10.06 4.31
N ALA A 61 4.32 -11.30 4.72
CA ALA A 61 3.90 -11.72 6.06
C ALA A 61 4.55 -13.07 6.40
N ARG A 62 4.64 -13.41 7.69
CA ARG A 62 5.16 -14.72 8.13
C ARG A 62 4.08 -15.80 8.13
N LEU A 63 2.85 -15.43 8.46
CA LEU A 63 1.71 -16.35 8.60
C LEU A 63 0.51 -15.96 7.73
N GLY A 64 0.20 -14.66 7.67
CA GLY A 64 -0.95 -14.16 6.91
C GLY A 64 -0.70 -14.01 5.42
N ASP A 65 -1.66 -13.38 4.75
CA ASP A 65 -1.56 -13.01 3.34
C ASP A 65 -0.75 -11.71 3.18
N ALA A 66 -0.82 -10.82 4.18
CA ALA A 66 -0.17 -9.51 4.11
C ALA A 66 0.16 -8.91 5.48
N THR A 67 1.07 -7.95 5.48
CA THR A 67 1.25 -7.00 6.60
C THR A 67 0.44 -5.75 6.33
N LEU A 68 -0.33 -5.30 7.33
CA LEU A 68 -1.13 -4.08 7.31
C LEU A 68 -0.53 -3.06 8.29
N GLU A 69 -0.30 -1.84 7.82
CA GLU A 69 -0.12 -0.64 8.66
C GLU A 69 -1.40 0.18 8.63
N ALA A 70 -1.87 0.59 9.81
CA ALA A 70 -3.08 1.34 10.00
C ALA A 70 -2.80 2.57 10.87
N ALA A 71 -3.06 3.76 10.34
CA ALA A 71 -2.98 5.02 11.08
C ALA A 71 -4.39 5.60 11.25
N GLY A 72 -4.78 5.89 12.49
CA GLY A 72 -6.13 6.40 12.78
C GLY A 72 -6.36 6.74 14.25
N PRO A 73 -7.56 7.24 14.58
CA PRO A 73 -7.89 7.74 15.92
C PRO A 73 -8.30 6.66 16.94
N GLY A 74 -8.35 5.39 16.55
CA GLY A 74 -8.92 4.30 17.36
C GLY A 74 -7.91 3.48 18.17
N SER A 75 -8.46 2.57 18.99
CA SER A 75 -7.69 1.54 19.71
C SER A 75 -7.43 0.30 18.83
N PRO A 76 -6.44 -0.55 19.18
CA PRO A 76 -6.20 -1.81 18.47
C PRO A 76 -7.44 -2.72 18.39
N ASP A 77 -8.27 -2.74 19.43
CA ASP A 77 -9.47 -3.57 19.47
C ASP A 77 -10.57 -3.06 18.55
N SER A 78 -10.76 -1.74 18.50
CA SER A 78 -11.70 -1.12 17.54
C SER A 78 -11.27 -1.37 16.09
N LEU A 79 -9.96 -1.31 15.82
CA LEU A 79 -9.39 -1.64 14.52
C LEU A 79 -9.61 -3.12 14.16
N ARG A 80 -9.33 -4.03 15.09
CA ARG A 80 -9.58 -5.47 14.89
C ARG A 80 -11.05 -5.74 14.57
N LEU A 81 -11.98 -5.14 15.32
CA LEU A 81 -13.41 -5.31 15.08
C LEU A 81 -13.80 -4.81 13.69
N ALA A 82 -13.30 -3.63 13.28
CA ALA A 82 -13.56 -3.07 11.96
C ALA A 82 -13.00 -3.94 10.81
N LEU A 83 -11.80 -4.50 10.98
CA LEU A 83 -11.21 -5.43 10.02
C LEU A 83 -12.02 -6.72 9.92
N THR A 84 -12.38 -7.34 11.06
CA THR A 84 -13.22 -8.54 11.09
C THR A 84 -14.58 -8.29 10.43
N ALA A 85 -15.21 -7.15 10.70
CA ALA A 85 -16.48 -6.77 10.07
C ALA A 85 -16.36 -6.61 8.54
N SER A 86 -15.15 -6.32 8.04
CA SER A 86 -14.84 -6.23 6.61
C SER A 86 -14.37 -7.58 6.01
N GLY A 87 -14.43 -8.67 6.78
CA GLY A 87 -14.03 -10.01 6.34
C GLY A 87 -12.54 -10.32 6.49
N TYR A 88 -11.75 -9.43 7.08
CA TYR A 88 -10.32 -9.62 7.28
C TYR A 88 -10.04 -10.31 8.62
N GLY A 89 -9.09 -11.24 8.63
CA GLY A 89 -8.57 -11.83 9.86
C GLY A 89 -7.36 -11.05 10.35
N VAL A 90 -7.22 -10.83 11.66
CA VAL A 90 -6.00 -10.28 12.27
C VAL A 90 -5.23 -11.42 12.93
N LEU A 91 -3.98 -11.59 12.54
CA LEU A 91 -3.10 -12.64 13.06
C LEU A 91 -2.11 -12.08 14.07
N GLY A 92 -2.04 -12.74 15.22
CA GLY A 92 -1.10 -12.39 16.27
C GLY A 92 -1.34 -11.01 16.92
N PRO A 93 -0.31 -10.44 17.56
CA PRO A 93 -0.43 -9.17 18.27
C PRO A 93 -0.42 -7.98 17.30
N ILE A 94 -1.27 -6.99 17.59
CA ILE A 94 -1.21 -5.68 16.95
C ILE A 94 -0.12 -4.86 17.65
N ARG A 95 0.86 -4.40 16.89
CA ARG A 95 2.00 -3.64 17.42
C ARG A 95 1.77 -2.16 17.20
N ALA A 96 1.78 -1.37 18.26
CA ALA A 96 1.83 0.08 18.14
C ALA A 96 3.23 0.52 17.70
N ARG A 97 3.27 1.46 16.76
CA ARG A 97 4.47 2.14 16.31
C ARG A 97 4.38 3.60 16.74
N SER A 98 5.35 4.03 17.53
CA SER A 98 5.55 5.45 17.81
C SER A 98 6.06 6.12 16.53
N ALA A 99 5.42 7.23 16.15
CA ALA A 99 5.86 8.08 15.05
C ALA A 99 7.20 8.75 15.35
#